data_AF-A0AAJ7IV81-F1
#
_entry.id   AF-A0AAJ7IV81-F1
#
_cell.length_a   1.000
_cell.length_b   1.000
_cell.length_c   1.000
_cell.angle_alpha   90.00
_cell.angle_beta   90.00
_cell.angle_gamma   90.00
#
_symmetry.space_group_name_H-M   'P 1'
#
loop_
_entity.id
_entity.type
_entity.pdbx_description
1 polymer ?
#
loop_
_entity_poly.entity_id
_entity_poly.type
_entity_poly.pdbx_seq_one_letter_code
_entity_poly.pdbx_strand_id
1 'polypeptide(L)' 'FHKAKQEFLRKKDEKRKAKEQILKAKAEKEEALKKYKEKRLRTYKTLSKKTKKGQPVMKDRMEMLLEKIQQQVSS' A
#
# COMPACT_ATOMS: atom_id res chain seq x y z
N PHE A 1 15.53 15.10 44.74
CA PHE A 1 14.77 15.83 43.70
C PHE A 1 15.31 15.67 42.28
N HIS A 2 16.63 15.77 42.03
CA HIS A 2 17.22 15.69 40.69
C HIS A 2 16.92 14.37 39.93
N LYS A 3 17.08 13.23 40.60
CA LYS A 3 16.85 11.89 40.01
C LYS A 3 15.40 11.66 39.56
N ALA A 4 14.43 12.14 40.36
CA ALA A 4 13.01 12.04 40.03
C ALA A 4 12.65 12.87 38.78
N LYS A 5 13.24 14.07 38.64
CA LYS A 5 13.06 14.92 37.46
C LYS A 5 13.64 14.28 36.20
N GLN A 6 14.83 13.68 36.29
CA GLN A 6 15.45 12.97 35.17
C GLN A 6 14.63 11.76 34.73
N GLU A 7 14.19 10.91 35.66
CA GLU A 7 13.35 9.75 35.37
C GLU A 7 12.01 10.15 34.73
N PHE A 8 11.42 11.26 35.18
CA PHE A 8 10.20 11.80 34.56
C PHE A 8 10.44 12.22 33.10
N LEU A 9 11.54 12.92 32.82
CA LEU A 9 11.89 13.35 31.46
C LEU A 9 12.17 12.14 30.55
N ARG A 10 12.87 11.12 31.04
CA ARG A 10 13.12 9.87 30.29
C ARG A 10 11.81 9.19 29.90
N LYS A 11 10.90 8.98 30.86
CA LYS A 11 9.58 8.38 30.58
C LYS A 11 8.74 9.22 29.62
N LYS A 12 8.85 10.56 29.67
CA LYS A 12 8.15 11.45 28.72
C LYS A 12 8.70 11.29 27.31
N ASP A 13 10.02 11.21 27.16
CA ASP A 13 10.68 11.02 25.86
C ASP A 13 10.42 9.64 25.27
N GLU A 14 10.44 8.58 26.08
CA GLU A 14 10.07 7.23 25.65
C GLU A 14 8.64 7.17 25.14
N LYS A 15 7.69 7.77 25.87
CA LYS A 15 6.30 7.88 25.43
C LYS A 15 6.16 8.66 24.12
N ARG A 16 6.94 9.73 23.93
CA ARG A 16 6.95 10.50 22.68
C ARG A 16 7.47 9.66 21.52
N LYS A 17 8.62 9.00 21.68
CA LYS A 17 9.21 8.12 20.65
C LYS A 17 8.27 6.97 20.28
N ALA A 18 7.64 6.33 21.27
CA ALA A 18 6.67 5.26 21.03
C ALA A 18 5.47 5.75 20.21
N LYS A 19 4.92 6.93 20.55
CA LYS A 19 3.82 7.55 19.77
C LYS A 19 4.25 7.86 18.34
N GLU A 20 5.43 8.44 18.15
CA GLU A 20 5.95 8.74 16.80
C GLU A 20 6.13 7.48 15.95
N GLN A 21 6.66 6.40 16.53
CA GLN A 21 6.81 5.12 15.81
C GLN A 21 5.46 4.52 15.41
N ILE A 22 4.48 4.53 16.32
CA ILE A 22 3.12 4.04 16.03
C ILE A 22 2.47 4.85 14.91
N LEU A 23 2.61 6.19 14.93
CA LEU A 23 2.08 7.07 13.90
C LEU A 23 2.73 6.80 12.54
N LYS A 24 4.06 6.64 12.49
CA LYS A 24 4.78 6.28 11.26
C LYS A 24 4.32 4.94 10.70
N ALA A 25 4.29 3.89 11.53
CA ALA A 25 3.85 2.56 11.10
C ALA A 25 2.39 2.56 10.62
N LYS A 26 1.51 3.35 11.26
CA LYS A 26 0.13 3.53 10.81
C LYS A 26 0.06 4.20 9.45
N ALA A 27 0.83 5.27 9.24
CA ALA A 27 0.87 6.00 7.97
C ALA A 27 1.39 5.11 6.84
N GLU A 28 2.48 4.37 7.07
CA GLU A 28 3.05 3.43 6.09
C GLU A 28 2.05 2.34 5.71
N LYS A 29 1.35 1.76 6.70
CA LYS A 29 0.30 0.77 6.47
C LYS A 29 -0.86 1.35 5.66
N GLU A 30 -1.30 2.56 5.99
CA GLU A 30 -2.39 3.23 5.27
C GLU A 30 -2.00 3.54 3.82
N GLU A 31 -0.77 3.99 3.59
CA GLU A 31 -0.24 4.24 2.25
C GLU A 31 -0.15 2.95 1.42
N ALA A 32 0.35 1.85 2.02
CA ALA A 32 0.42 0.55 1.37
C ALA A 32 -0.99 0.04 0.99
N LEU A 33 -1.96 0.19 1.89
CA LEU A 33 -3.37 -0.17 1.63
C LEU A 33 -3.98 0.70 0.53
N LYS A 34 -3.66 2.00 0.50
CA LYS A 34 -4.13 2.92 -0.55
C LYS A 34 -3.57 2.51 -1.91
N LYS A 35 -2.25 2.27 -2.01
CA LYS A 35 -1.59 1.79 -3.24
C LYS A 35 -2.20 0.46 -3.72
N TYR A 36 -2.46 -0.48 -2.80
CA TYR A 36 -3.12 -1.74 -3.14
C TYR A 36 -4.53 -1.53 -3.71
N LYS A 37 -5.36 -0.71 -3.04
CA LYS A 37 -6.73 -0.40 -3.49
C LYS A 37 -6.73 0.30 -4.86
N GLU A 38 -5.82 1.25 -5.06
CA GLU A 38 -5.66 1.94 -6.33
C GLU A 38 -5.26 0.98 -7.46
N LYS A 39 -4.26 0.12 -7.22
CA LYS A 39 -3.85 -0.93 -8.19
C LYS A 39 -5.02 -1.84 -8.53
N ARG A 40 -5.74 -2.33 -7.51
CA ARG A 40 -6.92 -3.19 -7.69
C ARG A 40 -8.00 -2.49 -8.53
N LEU A 41 -8.30 -1.22 -8.24
CA LEU A 41 -9.31 -0.46 -8.98
C LEU A 41 -8.90 -0.25 -10.44
N ARG A 42 -7.64 0.07 -10.71
CA ARG A 42 -7.11 0.22 -12.08
C ARG A 42 -7.25 -1.09 -12.85
N THR A 43 -6.79 -2.21 -12.27
CA THR A 43 -6.94 -3.54 -12.88
C THR A 43 -8.40 -3.90 -13.13
N TYR A 44 -9.29 -3.66 -12.15
CA TYR A 44 -10.71 -3.90 -12.31
C TYR A 44 -11.30 -3.10 -13.47
N LYS A 45 -11.05 -1.77 -13.51
CA LYS A 45 -11.54 -0.89 -14.58
C LYS A 45 -11.09 -1.37 -15.96
N THR A 46 -9.85 -1.83 -16.08
CA THR A 46 -9.31 -2.38 -17.33
C THR A 46 -10.00 -3.69 -17.73
N LEU A 47 -10.11 -4.64 -16.80
CA LEU A 47 -10.70 -5.95 -17.06
C LEU A 47 -12.22 -5.89 -17.28
N SER A 48 -12.91 -4.94 -16.66
CA SER A 48 -14.36 -4.79 -16.77
C SER A 48 -14.82 -4.12 -18.06
N LYS A 49 -13.89 -3.61 -18.89
CA LYS A 49 -14.24 -2.99 -20.18
C LYS A 49 -14.92 -4.00 -21.09
N LYS A 50 -16.01 -3.55 -21.71
CA LYS A 50 -16.80 -4.32 -22.66
C LYS A 50 -16.98 -3.53 -23.95
N THR A 51 -17.12 -4.24 -25.07
CA THR A 51 -17.50 -3.66 -26.37
C THR A 51 -18.98 -3.25 -26.33
N LYS A 52 -19.44 -2.53 -27.36
CA LYS A 52 -20.87 -2.18 -27.51
C LYS A 52 -21.80 -3.41 -27.49
N LYS A 53 -21.29 -4.58 -27.88
CA LYS A 53 -22.01 -5.86 -27.88
C LYS A 53 -21.84 -6.65 -26.57
N GLY A 54 -21.30 -6.02 -25.51
CA GLY A 54 -21.17 -6.62 -24.18
C GLY A 54 -20.02 -7.62 -24.00
N GLN A 55 -19.27 -7.92 -25.07
CA GLN A 55 -18.11 -8.81 -25.00
C GLN A 55 -16.94 -8.12 -24.28
N PRO A 56 -16.12 -8.83 -23.49
CA PRO A 56 -14.92 -8.26 -22.90
C PRO A 56 -13.96 -7.71 -23.94
N VAL A 57 -13.33 -6.56 -23.66
CA VAL A 57 -12.23 -6.05 -24.50
C VAL A 57 -10.99 -6.90 -24.23
N MET A 58 -10.55 -7.66 -25.24
CA MET A 58 -9.46 -8.62 -25.09
C MET A 58 -8.06 -7.99 -25.15
N LYS A 59 -7.88 -6.87 -25.85
CA LYS A 59 -6.56 -6.21 -26.00
C LYS A 59 -5.86 -6.00 -24.64
N ASP A 60 -6.50 -5.26 -23.74
CA ASP A 60 -5.93 -4.96 -22.43
C ASP A 60 -5.72 -6.22 -21.56
N ARG A 61 -6.52 -7.28 -21.77
CA ARG A 61 -6.37 -8.56 -21.07
C ARG A 61 -5.14 -9.33 -21.56
N MET A 62 -4.90 -9.30 -22.87
CA MET A 62 -3.74 -9.95 -23.47
C MET A 62 -2.44 -9.23 -23.11
N GLU A 63 -2.42 -7.90 -23.12
CA GLU A 63 -1.25 -7.12 -22.66
C GLU A 63 -0.88 -7.47 -21.22
N MET A 64 -1.86 -7.55 -20.33
CA MET A 64 -1.64 -7.93 -18.93
C MET A 64 -1.17 -9.39 -18.75
N LEU A 65 -1.67 -10.30 -19.59
CA LEU A 65 -1.23 -11.69 -19.57
C LEU A 65 0.22 -11.82 -20.07
N LEU A 66 0.55 -11.12 -21.15
CA LEU A 66 1.91 -11.07 -21.68
C LEU A 66 2.89 -10.52 -20.64
N GLU A 67 2.54 -9.40 -19.98
CA GLU A 67 3.35 -8.81 -18.91
C GLU A 67 3.62 -9.82 -17.78
N LYS A 68 2.59 -10.58 -17.35
CA LYS A 68 2.75 -11.62 -16.33
C LYS A 68 3.68 -12.74 -16.77
N ILE A 69 3.55 -13.20 -18.01
CA ILE A 69 4.42 -14.24 -18.57
C ILE A 69 5.86 -13.72 -18.63
N GLN A 70 6.07 -12.50 -19.11
CA GLN A 70 7.40 -11.88 -19.17
C GLN A 70 8.02 -11.74 -17.78
N GLN A 71 7.24 -11.28 -16.79
CA GLN A 71 7.70 -11.19 -15.40
C GLN A 71 8.08 -12.56 -14.83
N GLN A 72 7.31 -13.61 -15.13
CA GLN A 72 7.62 -14.98 -14.69
C GLN A 72 8.87 -15.56 -15.36
N VAL A 73 9.13 -15.19 -16.62
CA VAL A 73 10.30 -15.66 -17.38
C VAL A 73 11.57 -14.86 -17.02
N SER A 74 11.42 -13.58 -16.63
CA SER A 74 12.53 -12.72 -16.24
C SER A 74 12.90 -12.79 -14.75
N SER A 75 12.07 -13.43 -13.92
CA SER A 75 12.31 -13.63 -12.49
C SER A 75 12.95 -14.99 -12.24
#